data_AF-A0A2T5FWZ2-F1
#
_entry.id   AF-A0A2T5FWZ2-F1
#
_cell.length_a   1.000
_cell.length_b   1.000
_cell.length_c   1.000
_cell.angle_alpha   90.00
_cell.angle_beta   90.00
_cell.angle_gamma   90.00
#
_symmetry.space_group_name_H-M   'P 1'
#
loop_
_entity.id
_entity.type
_entity.pdbx_description
1 polymer ?
#
loop_
_entity_poly.entity_id
_entity_poly.type
_entity_poly.pdbx_seq_one_letter_code
_entity_poly.pdbx_strand_id
1 'polypeptide(L)'
;MNISTVNVIERIARVLAGQRLSANAEGCDPSAAALVDAQWPAHVDDAVAVLRTMREPDRAMAAVGDVAIWERMIRAALKEQQPA
;
A
#
# COMPACT_ATOMS: atom_id res chain seq x y z
N MET A 1 11.94 -8.57 -13.53
CA MET A 1 10.84 -7.96 -12.74
C MET A 1 10.99 -6.46 -12.83
N ASN A 2 9.91 -5.72 -13.09
CA ASN A 2 9.95 -4.27 -13.19
C ASN A 2 9.85 -3.63 -11.80
N ILE A 3 10.62 -2.57 -11.56
CA ILE A 3 10.53 -1.76 -10.34
C ILE A 3 9.49 -0.66 -10.59
N SER A 4 8.52 -0.52 -9.69
CA SER A 4 7.53 0.53 -9.80
C SER A 4 8.17 1.90 -9.55
N THR A 5 7.78 2.90 -10.33
CA THR A 5 8.15 4.30 -10.09
C THR A 5 7.30 4.96 -9.00
N VAL A 6 6.25 4.28 -8.53
CA VAL A 6 5.36 4.75 -7.47
C VAL A 6 5.65 3.94 -6.21
N ASN A 7 5.82 4.62 -5.08
CA ASN A 7 6.09 3.95 -3.82
C ASN A 7 4.90 3.05 -3.40
N VAL A 8 5.18 2.05 -2.56
CA VAL A 8 4.16 1.06 -2.17
C VAL A 8 3.01 1.66 -1.36
N ILE A 9 3.24 2.76 -0.65
CA ILE A 9 2.22 3.41 0.20
C ILE A 9 1.17 4.10 -0.66
N GLU A 10 1.61 4.89 -1.64
CA GLU A 10 0.71 5.48 -2.62
C GLU A 10 -0.07 4.39 -3.38
N ARG A 11 0.60 3.29 -3.75
CA ARG A 11 -0.08 2.18 -4.44
C ARG A 11 -1.18 1.55 -3.58
N ILE A 12 -0.92 1.30 -2.29
CA ILE A 12 -1.95 0.78 -1.37
C ILE A 12 -3.05 1.82 -1.17
N ALA A 13 -2.71 3.09 -0.94
CA ALA A 13 -3.67 4.16 -0.75
C ALA A 13 -4.59 4.36 -1.97
N ARG A 14 -4.07 4.23 -3.19
CA ARG A 14 -4.85 4.24 -4.44
C ARG A 14 -5.80 3.05 -4.53
N VAL A 15 -5.38 1.87 -4.08
CA VAL A 15 -6.27 0.69 -4.00
C VAL A 15 -7.41 0.95 -3.01
N LEU A 16 -7.10 1.49 -1.83
CA LEU A 16 -8.10 1.83 -0.81
C LEU A 16 -9.08 2.91 -1.28
N ALA A 17 -8.62 3.91 -2.03
CA ALA A 17 -9.48 4.90 -2.67
C ALA A 17 -10.37 4.24 -3.73
N GLY A 18 -9.77 3.41 -4.60
CA GLY A 18 -10.48 2.73 -5.68
C GLY A 18 -11.58 1.80 -5.19
N GLN A 19 -11.35 1.09 -4.08
CA GLN A 19 -12.35 0.23 -3.45
C GLN A 19 -13.63 1.01 -3.08
N ARG A 20 -13.49 2.22 -2.55
CA ARG A 20 -14.62 3.05 -2.08
C ARG A 20 -15.30 3.84 -3.19
N LEU A 21 -14.59 4.14 -4.27
CA LEU A 21 -15.05 5.06 -5.32
C LEU A 21 -15.57 4.34 -6.58
N SER A 22 -14.93 3.24 -6.98
CA SER A 22 -15.24 2.58 -8.25
C SER A 22 -16.49 1.72 -8.19
N ALA A 23 -17.33 1.83 -9.22
CA ALA A 23 -18.44 0.91 -9.48
C ALA A 23 -18.01 -0.54 -9.73
N ASN A 24 -16.73 -0.78 -10.02
CA ASN A 24 -16.17 -2.14 -10.13
C ASN A 24 -15.76 -2.73 -8.76
N ALA A 25 -15.96 -1.96 -7.68
CA ALA A 25 -15.72 -2.36 -6.31
C ALA A 25 -16.95 -2.01 -5.46
N GLU A 26 -16.79 -1.32 -4.33
CA GLU A 26 -17.87 -0.97 -3.41
C GLU A 26 -18.47 0.42 -3.68
N GLY A 27 -17.88 1.18 -4.61
CA GLY A 27 -18.34 2.51 -4.98
C GLY A 27 -19.39 2.51 -6.09
N CYS A 28 -19.66 3.69 -6.64
CA CYS A 28 -20.68 3.88 -7.68
C CYS A 28 -20.18 4.63 -8.92
N ASP A 29 -18.91 5.07 -8.94
CA ASP A 29 -18.37 5.81 -10.08
C ASP A 29 -17.88 4.85 -11.19
N PRO A 30 -18.46 4.91 -12.40
CA PRO A 30 -18.07 4.04 -13.50
C PRO A 30 -16.67 4.36 -14.08
N SER A 31 -16.11 5.53 -13.78
CA SER A 31 -14.81 6.03 -14.25
C SER A 31 -14.03 6.73 -13.12
N ALA A 32 -13.79 6.00 -12.03
CA ALA A 32 -13.21 6.55 -10.81
C ALA A 32 -11.73 6.99 -10.87
N ALA A 33 -11.03 6.88 -12.01
CA ALA A 33 -9.59 7.12 -12.09
C ALA A 33 -9.17 8.51 -11.58
N ALA A 34 -9.82 9.57 -12.08
CA ALA A 34 -9.55 10.94 -11.65
C ALA A 34 -9.90 11.18 -10.17
N LEU A 35 -10.96 10.52 -9.67
CA LEU A 35 -11.33 10.61 -8.26
C LEU A 35 -10.32 9.89 -7.36
N VAL A 36 -9.79 8.74 -7.80
CA VAL A 36 -8.71 8.03 -7.10
C VAL A 36 -7.46 8.88 -7.04
N ASP A 37 -7.06 9.52 -8.14
CA ASP A 37 -5.92 10.45 -8.18
C ASP A 37 -6.08 11.59 -7.17
N ALA A 38 -7.29 12.11 -7.01
CA ALA A 38 -7.59 13.20 -6.08
C ALA A 38 -7.68 12.75 -4.61
N GLN A 39 -8.18 11.54 -4.35
CA GLN A 39 -8.56 11.10 -2.99
C GLN A 39 -7.58 10.13 -2.34
N TRP A 40 -6.68 9.48 -3.08
CA TRP A 40 -5.71 8.56 -2.48
C TRP A 40 -4.88 9.17 -1.34
N PRO A 41 -4.48 10.48 -1.33
CA PRO A 41 -3.69 11.01 -0.23
C PRO A 41 -4.39 10.91 1.13
N ALA A 42 -5.73 10.94 1.16
CA ALA A 42 -6.52 10.77 2.39
C ALA A 42 -6.46 9.34 2.96
N HIS A 43 -5.90 8.39 2.22
CA HIS A 43 -5.75 6.99 2.62
C HIS A 43 -4.30 6.60 2.93
N VAL A 44 -3.38 7.56 3.02
CA VAL A 44 -1.96 7.29 3.35
C VAL A 44 -1.82 6.65 4.74
N ASP A 45 -2.54 7.15 5.74
CA ASP A 45 -2.45 6.59 7.10
C ASP A 45 -2.99 5.16 7.17
N ASP A 46 -4.09 4.87 6.46
CA ASP A 46 -4.62 3.51 6.30
C ASP A 46 -3.58 2.60 5.61
N ALA A 47 -2.94 3.08 4.54
CA ALA A 47 -1.91 2.33 3.83
C ALA A 47 -0.67 2.04 4.70
N VAL A 48 -0.27 3.01 5.51
CA VAL A 48 0.79 2.84 6.52
C VAL A 48 0.38 1.81 7.56
N ALA A 49 -0.86 1.85 8.05
CA ALA A 49 -1.37 0.87 9.01
C ALA A 49 -1.31 -0.55 8.44
N VAL A 50 -1.71 -0.76 7.18
CA VAL A 50 -1.56 -2.05 6.48
C VAL A 50 -0.11 -2.49 6.43
N LEU A 51 0.83 -1.63 6.01
CA LEU A 51 2.25 -2.01 5.99
C LEU A 51 2.83 -2.30 7.38
N ARG A 52 2.29 -1.71 8.44
CA ARG A 52 2.71 -2.02 9.82
C ARG A 52 2.35 -3.45 10.20
N THR A 53 1.23 -4.00 9.73
CA THR A 53 0.88 -5.41 9.98
C THR A 53 1.82 -6.36 9.27
N MET A 54 2.45 -5.91 8.18
CA MET A 54 3.39 -6.72 7.38
C MET A 54 4.79 -6.79 7.99
N ARG A 55 5.12 -6.09 9.08
CA ARG A 55 6.44 -6.16 9.71
C ARG A 55 6.78 -7.54 10.26
N GLU A 56 5.75 -8.30 10.63
CA GLU A 56 5.85 -9.62 11.22
C GLU A 56 5.34 -10.64 10.21
N PRO A 57 6.23 -11.27 9.41
CA PRO A 57 5.80 -12.30 8.48
C PRO A 57 5.25 -13.51 9.25
N ASP A 58 4.23 -14.16 8.70
CA ASP A 58 3.70 -15.38 9.30
C ASP A 58 4.64 -16.59 9.11
N ARG A 59 4.28 -17.75 9.67
CA ARG A 59 5.10 -18.96 9.60
C ARG A 59 5.31 -19.45 8.16
N ALA A 60 4.32 -19.32 7.29
CA ALA A 60 4.43 -19.78 5.91
C ALA A 60 5.37 -18.85 5.12
N MET A 61 5.26 -17.54 5.32
CA MET A 61 6.17 -16.54 4.75
C MET A 61 7.62 -16.75 5.22
N ALA A 62 7.82 -16.99 6.52
CA ALA A 62 9.15 -17.24 7.09
C ALA A 62 9.78 -18.55 6.60
N ALA A 63 8.97 -19.57 6.27
CA ALA A 63 9.45 -20.86 5.79
C ALA A 63 10.04 -20.81 4.37
N VAL A 64 9.64 -19.83 3.56
CA VAL A 64 10.01 -19.73 2.14
C VAL A 64 10.92 -18.55 1.82
N GLY A 65 11.26 -17.71 2.81
CA GLY A 65 11.98 -16.47 2.60
C GLY A 65 12.90 -16.07 3.74
N ASP A 66 13.61 -14.94 3.56
CA ASP A 66 14.48 -14.36 4.58
C ASP A 66 13.71 -13.27 5.36
N VAL A 67 13.44 -13.56 6.63
CA VAL A 67 12.71 -12.66 7.55
C VAL A 67 13.44 -11.32 7.74
N ALA A 68 14.77 -11.34 7.80
CA ALA A 68 15.55 -10.12 8.03
C ALA A 68 15.57 -9.23 6.79
N ILE A 69 15.63 -9.81 5.57
CA ILE A 69 15.46 -9.05 4.32
C ILE A 69 14.06 -8.44 4.26
N TRP A 70 13.04 -9.24 4.55
CA TRP A 70 11.64 -8.79 4.56
C TRP A 70 11.43 -7.60 5.49
N GLU A 71 11.85 -7.71 6.75
CA GLU A 71 11.72 -6.64 7.73
C GLU A 71 12.42 -5.35 7.25
N ARG A 72 13.63 -5.46 6.68
CA ARG A 72 14.35 -4.30 6.13
C ARG A 72 13.58 -3.62 4.99
N MET A 73 12.95 -4.39 4.10
CA MET A 73 12.15 -3.84 3.00
C MET A 73 10.91 -3.09 3.51
N ILE A 74 10.17 -3.68 4.46
CA ILE A 74 8.98 -3.03 5.04
C ILE A 74 9.39 -1.76 5.80
N ARG A 75 10.49 -1.81 6.56
CA ARG A 75 11.03 -0.61 7.24
C ARG A 75 11.48 0.47 6.27
N ALA A 76 12.10 0.11 5.15
CA ALA A 76 12.50 1.07 4.13
C ALA A 76 11.27 1.80 3.56
N ALA A 77 10.23 1.06 3.18
CA ALA A 77 8.97 1.64 2.69
C ALA A 77 8.32 2.58 3.71
N LEU A 78 8.33 2.22 5.00
CA LEU A 78 7.73 3.05 6.07
C LEU A 78 8.55 4.31 6.39
N LYS A 79 9.87 4.30 6.18
CA LYS A 79 10.73 5.47 6.41
C LYS A 79 10.52 6.57 5.38
N GLU A 80 10.14 6.22 4.15
CA GLU A 80 9.86 7.20 3.09
C GLU A 80 8.71 8.18 3.42
N GLN A 81 7.89 7.89 4.45
CA GLN A 81 6.81 8.78 4.90
C GLN A 81 7.20 9.75 6.02
N GLN A 82 8.36 9.56 6.66
CA GLN A 82 8.80 10.49 7.69
C GLN A 82 9.55 11.65 7.03
N PRO A 83 9.07 12.90 7.13
CA PRO A 83 9.90 14.04 6.76
C PRO A 83 11.16 14.03 7.65
N ALA A 84 12.29 14.46 7.06
CA ALA A 84 13.60 14.50 7.71
C ALA A 84 13.60 15.33 9.01
#